data_AF-A0A916AUC7-F1
#
_entry.id   AF-A0A916AUC7-F1
#
_cell.length_a   1.000
_cell.length_b   1.000
_cell.length_c   1.000
_cell.angle_alpha   90.00
_cell.angle_beta   90.00
_cell.angle_gamma   90.00
#
_symmetry.space_group_name_H-M   'P 1'
#
loop_
_entity.id
_entity.type
_entity.pdbx_description
1 polymer ?
#
loop_
_entity_poly.entity_id
_entity_poly.type
_entity_poly.pdbx_seq_one_letter_code
_entity_poly.pdbx_strand_id
1 'polypeptide(L)'
;MTTPSWDLSIVYNDLADPRIQDDIALVEQCIDLLNKQSTDCHSVEVMQNAILTSEAASRLAGTIANFANCYASVDATNAEAKALLGRMTRIFSELSQAYSAFDLTLTHADDEFIARVLDHENPDISGQAFSIANARKLADTRLSTEEEKLLAAMSVDGKSAWGKLYDNLTGSLKVKLDYADGNSEELGFSQAASILYGSEFDRQEAAWRGVQKAMATHQESFAAILNALSGWRLTENKKTFIKARGSLLRPEFAR
;
A
#
# COMPACT_ATOMS: atom_id res chain seq x y z
N MET A 1 27.67 -26.58 15.05
CA MET A 1 26.93 -25.50 15.75
C MET A 1 25.54 -25.46 15.13
N THR A 2 24.51 -25.81 15.88
CA THR A 2 23.13 -25.61 15.44
C THR A 2 22.79 -24.14 15.58
N THR A 3 22.40 -23.50 14.47
CA THR A 3 21.90 -22.13 14.48
C THR A 3 20.71 -22.04 15.45
N PRO A 4 20.62 -20.99 16.30
CA PRO A 4 19.45 -20.81 17.15
C PRO A 4 18.18 -20.75 16.30
N SER A 5 17.16 -21.54 16.67
CA SER A 5 15.87 -21.61 16.00
C SER A 5 14.76 -21.13 16.94
N TRP A 6 13.76 -20.47 16.36
CA TRP A 6 12.55 -20.06 17.08
C TRP A 6 11.71 -21.30 17.38
N ASP A 7 11.17 -21.39 18.60
CA ASP A 7 10.17 -22.40 18.94
C ASP A 7 8.78 -21.86 18.57
N LEU A 8 8.21 -22.41 17.49
CA LEU A 8 6.92 -22.01 16.96
C LEU A 8 5.79 -22.99 17.37
N SER A 9 6.11 -24.06 18.12
CA SER A 9 5.17 -25.13 18.48
C SER A 9 3.99 -24.63 19.31
N ILE A 10 4.15 -23.49 19.99
CA ILE A 10 3.08 -22.78 20.68
C ILE A 10 1.94 -22.35 19.75
N VAL A 11 2.22 -22.15 18.46
CA VAL A 11 1.24 -21.80 17.43
C VAL A 11 0.81 -23.07 16.69
N TYR A 12 1.72 -23.66 15.91
CA TYR A 12 1.53 -24.92 15.19
C TYR A 12 2.80 -25.78 15.33
N ASN A 13 2.66 -27.11 15.34
CA ASN A 13 3.80 -28.00 15.52
C ASN A 13 4.78 -27.93 14.33
N ASP A 14 4.23 -27.87 13.11
CA ASP A 14 4.96 -27.71 11.86
C ASP A 14 4.00 -27.22 10.74
N LEU A 15 4.48 -27.11 9.50
CA LEU A 15 3.67 -26.70 8.34
C LEU A 15 2.59 -27.71 7.92
N ALA A 16 2.66 -28.94 8.41
CA ALA A 16 1.71 -30.01 8.16
C ALA A 16 0.71 -30.21 9.31
N ASP A 17 0.76 -29.37 10.36
CA ASP A 17 -0.16 -29.45 11.49
C ASP A 17 -1.61 -29.33 11.01
N PRO A 18 -2.48 -30.33 11.31
CA PRO A 18 -3.86 -30.34 10.82
C PRO A 18 -4.66 -29.12 11.28
N ARG A 19 -4.29 -28.51 12.42
CA ARG A 19 -4.94 -27.29 12.93
C ARG A 19 -4.85 -26.14 11.94
N ILE A 20 -3.82 -26.07 11.09
CA ILE A 20 -3.71 -25.06 10.04
C ILE A 20 -4.88 -25.19 9.05
N GLN A 21 -5.26 -26.41 8.67
CA GLN A 21 -6.37 -26.62 7.75
C GLN A 21 -7.72 -26.33 8.40
N ASP A 22 -7.88 -26.71 9.68
CA ASP A 22 -9.08 -26.41 10.46
C ASP A 22 -9.27 -24.89 10.61
N ASP A 23 -8.20 -24.17 10.93
CA ASP A 23 -8.22 -22.72 11.09
C ASP A 23 -8.48 -21.99 9.76
N ILE A 24 -7.93 -22.48 8.65
CA ILE A 24 -8.28 -21.95 7.32
C ILE A 24 -9.77 -22.17 7.04
N ALA A 25 -10.31 -23.35 7.32
CA ALA A 25 -11.72 -23.64 7.10
C ALA A 25 -12.63 -22.75 7.97
N LEU A 26 -12.20 -22.38 9.19
CA LEU A 26 -12.90 -21.41 10.02
C LEU A 26 -12.88 -20.00 9.40
N VAL A 27 -11.74 -19.56 8.88
CA VAL A 27 -11.65 -18.27 8.17
C VAL A 27 -12.54 -18.26 6.94
N GLU A 28 -12.56 -19.34 6.15
CA GLU A 28 -13.43 -19.47 4.98
C GLU A 28 -14.92 -19.41 5.36
N GLN A 29 -15.31 -20.00 6.50
CA GLN A 29 -16.68 -19.87 7.05
C GLN A 29 -17.02 -18.44 7.48
N CYS A 30 -16.06 -17.72 8.08
CA CYS A 30 -16.24 -16.30 8.40
C CYS A 30 -16.46 -15.45 7.14
N ILE A 31 -15.70 -15.73 6.07
CA ILE A 31 -15.88 -15.06 4.76
C ILE A 31 -17.28 -15.32 4.20
N ASP A 32 -17.75 -16.56 4.25
CA ASP A 32 -19.11 -16.92 3.81
C ASP A 32 -20.20 -16.22 4.62
N LEU A 33 -20.00 -16.08 5.93
CA LEU A 33 -20.93 -15.36 6.80
C LEU A 33 -21.00 -13.88 6.44
N LEU A 34 -19.84 -13.22 6.27
CA LEU A 34 -19.75 -11.81 5.88
C LEU A 34 -20.44 -11.56 4.53
N ASN A 35 -20.22 -12.43 3.55
CA ASN A 35 -20.87 -12.33 2.24
C ASN A 35 -22.40 -12.41 2.36
N LYS A 36 -22.93 -13.33 3.18
CA LYS A 36 -24.39 -13.47 3.39
C LYS A 36 -25.00 -12.27 4.10
N GLN A 37 -24.29 -11.65 5.02
CA GLN A 37 -24.77 -10.51 5.82
C GLN A 37 -24.60 -9.16 5.11
N SER A 38 -23.82 -9.10 4.03
CA SER A 38 -23.43 -7.84 3.36
C SER A 38 -24.61 -6.97 2.90
N THR A 39 -25.77 -7.58 2.59
CA THR A 39 -26.98 -6.84 2.18
C THR A 39 -27.64 -6.07 3.31
N ASP A 40 -27.42 -6.47 4.56
CA ASP A 40 -28.05 -5.89 5.75
C ASP A 40 -27.05 -5.05 6.57
N CYS A 41 -25.98 -4.56 5.93
CA CYS A 41 -24.91 -3.81 6.59
C CYS A 41 -25.35 -2.47 7.24
N HIS A 42 -26.57 -2.00 7.00
CA HIS A 42 -27.14 -0.83 7.70
C HIS A 42 -27.78 -1.18 9.06
N SER A 43 -27.85 -2.47 9.43
CA SER A 43 -28.26 -2.88 10.78
C SER A 43 -27.08 -2.80 11.74
N VAL A 44 -27.29 -2.17 12.90
CA VAL A 44 -26.24 -2.03 13.95
C VAL A 44 -25.76 -3.40 14.41
N GLU A 45 -26.66 -4.34 14.67
CA GLU A 45 -26.31 -5.69 15.14
C GLU A 45 -25.52 -6.47 14.09
N VAL A 46 -25.94 -6.39 12.82
CA VAL A 46 -25.24 -7.05 11.71
C VAL A 46 -23.85 -6.44 11.51
N MET A 47 -23.72 -5.13 11.59
CA MET A 47 -22.44 -4.43 11.51
C MET A 47 -21.49 -4.83 12.66
N GLN A 48 -21.99 -4.87 13.89
CA GLN A 48 -21.22 -5.31 15.06
C GLN A 48 -20.75 -6.76 14.91
N ASN A 49 -21.62 -7.66 14.44
CA ASN A 49 -21.26 -9.05 14.16
C ASN A 49 -20.22 -9.17 13.04
N ALA A 50 -20.34 -8.36 11.99
CA ALA A 50 -19.38 -8.32 10.89
C ALA A 50 -18.00 -7.82 11.34
N ILE A 51 -17.93 -6.80 12.20
CA ILE A 51 -16.67 -6.32 12.81
C ILE A 51 -15.99 -7.47 13.57
N LEU A 52 -16.72 -8.13 14.47
CA LEU A 52 -16.17 -9.24 15.27
C LEU A 52 -15.70 -10.40 14.39
N THR A 53 -16.50 -10.76 13.38
CA THR A 53 -16.19 -11.84 12.45
C THR A 53 -14.93 -11.52 11.65
N SER A 54 -14.81 -10.29 11.15
CA SER A 54 -13.65 -9.83 10.39
C SER A 54 -12.39 -9.76 11.24
N GLU A 55 -12.47 -9.25 12.47
CA GLU A 55 -11.35 -9.21 13.42
C GLU A 55 -10.85 -10.61 13.77
N ALA A 56 -11.76 -11.53 14.13
CA ALA A 56 -11.40 -12.90 14.46
C ALA A 56 -10.76 -13.62 13.26
N ALA A 57 -11.36 -13.52 12.08
CA ALA A 57 -10.85 -14.10 10.85
C ALA A 57 -9.47 -13.54 10.47
N SER A 58 -9.29 -12.21 10.59
CA SER A 58 -8.02 -11.53 10.28
C SER A 58 -6.90 -11.96 11.23
N ARG A 59 -7.19 -12.09 12.54
CA ARG A 59 -6.22 -12.56 13.55
C ARG A 59 -5.80 -14.00 13.29
N LEU A 60 -6.75 -14.87 12.94
CA LEU A 60 -6.47 -16.27 12.67
C LEU A 60 -5.66 -16.43 11.37
N ALA A 61 -6.09 -15.78 10.29
CA ALA A 61 -5.35 -15.76 9.03
C ALA A 61 -3.94 -15.15 9.20
N GLY A 62 -3.82 -14.09 9.99
CA GLY A 62 -2.54 -13.45 10.34
C GLY A 62 -1.60 -14.39 11.08
N THR A 63 -2.12 -15.14 12.05
CA THR A 63 -1.35 -16.14 12.79
C THR A 63 -0.76 -17.21 11.86
N ILE A 64 -1.56 -17.76 10.95
CA ILE A 64 -1.12 -18.76 9.96
C ILE A 64 -0.06 -18.18 9.01
N ALA A 65 -0.31 -16.98 8.46
CA ALA A 65 0.60 -16.33 7.54
C ALA A 65 1.95 -16.00 8.21
N ASN A 66 1.92 -15.50 9.45
CA ASN A 66 3.14 -15.21 10.21
C ASN A 66 3.94 -16.49 10.50
N PHE A 67 3.26 -17.58 10.90
CA PHE A 67 3.91 -18.88 11.10
C PHE A 67 4.61 -19.37 9.83
N ALA A 68 3.93 -19.33 8.68
CA ALA A 68 4.51 -19.71 7.38
C ALA A 68 5.68 -18.79 6.99
N ASN A 69 5.59 -17.49 7.30
CA ASN A 69 6.63 -16.52 7.03
C ASN A 69 7.90 -16.80 7.86
N CYS A 70 7.76 -17.25 9.11
CA CYS A 70 8.91 -17.67 9.92
C CYS A 70 9.69 -18.81 9.25
N TYR A 71 9.00 -19.81 8.69
CA TYR A 71 9.65 -20.89 7.91
C TYR A 71 10.33 -20.36 6.64
N ALA A 72 9.64 -19.51 5.87
CA ALA A 72 10.19 -18.91 4.66
C ALA A 72 11.37 -17.97 4.93
N SER A 73 11.44 -17.37 6.13
CA SER A 73 12.56 -16.52 6.56
C SER A 73 13.80 -17.32 6.95
N VAL A 74 13.63 -18.55 7.45
CA VAL A 74 14.75 -19.47 7.73
C VAL A 74 15.26 -20.10 6.44
N ASP A 75 14.35 -20.52 5.56
CA ASP A 75 14.66 -21.06 4.24
C ASP A 75 13.77 -20.44 3.16
N ALA A 76 14.35 -19.49 2.43
CA ALA A 76 13.68 -18.80 1.33
C ALA A 76 13.38 -19.71 0.13
N THR A 77 13.83 -20.98 0.12
CA THR A 77 13.51 -21.97 -0.92
C THR A 77 12.41 -22.94 -0.52
N ASN A 78 11.93 -22.90 0.73
CA ASN A 78 10.90 -23.78 1.25
C ASN A 78 9.59 -23.65 0.46
N ALA A 79 9.23 -24.71 -0.27
CA ALA A 79 8.08 -24.72 -1.17
C ALA A 79 6.74 -24.75 -0.42
N GLU A 80 6.66 -25.47 0.70
CA GLU A 80 5.44 -25.60 1.51
C GLU A 80 5.07 -24.26 2.17
N ALA A 81 6.06 -23.59 2.76
CA ALA A 81 5.89 -22.26 3.34
C ALA A 81 5.41 -21.24 2.30
N LYS A 82 6.01 -21.25 1.10
CA LYS A 82 5.58 -20.39 -0.02
C LYS A 82 4.17 -20.69 -0.48
N ALA A 83 3.80 -21.97 -0.59
CA ALA A 83 2.46 -22.36 -0.98
C ALA A 83 1.41 -21.90 0.04
N LEU A 84 1.69 -22.06 1.34
CA LEU A 84 0.83 -21.60 2.41
C LEU A 84 0.68 -20.07 2.41
N LEU A 85 1.77 -19.32 2.25
CA LEU A 85 1.74 -17.86 2.11
C LEU A 85 0.91 -17.40 0.91
N GLY A 86 1.04 -18.07 -0.24
CA GLY A 86 0.23 -17.81 -1.42
C GLY A 86 -1.27 -18.04 -1.15
N ARG A 87 -1.61 -19.13 -0.44
CA ARG A 87 -2.99 -19.39 -0.02
C ARG A 87 -3.52 -18.34 0.94
N MET A 88 -2.73 -17.93 1.94
CA MET A 88 -3.14 -16.88 2.87
C MET A 88 -3.31 -15.53 2.19
N THR A 89 -2.47 -15.19 1.21
CA THR A 89 -2.62 -13.99 0.39
C THR A 89 -3.99 -13.96 -0.32
N ARG A 90 -4.41 -15.09 -0.90
CA ARG A 90 -5.76 -15.24 -1.49
C ARG A 90 -6.85 -15.04 -0.43
N ILE A 91 -6.73 -15.69 0.73
CA ILE A 91 -7.71 -15.59 1.82
C ILE A 91 -7.86 -14.14 2.32
N PHE A 92 -6.76 -13.39 2.49
CA PHE A 92 -6.84 -11.97 2.86
C PHE A 92 -7.57 -11.13 1.80
N SER A 93 -7.37 -11.43 0.52
CA SER A 93 -8.09 -10.77 -0.57
C SER A 93 -9.60 -11.07 -0.51
N GLU A 94 -9.97 -12.32 -0.28
CA GLU A 94 -11.36 -12.76 -0.19
C GLU A 94 -12.05 -12.17 1.06
N LEU A 95 -11.36 -12.14 2.20
CA LEU A 95 -11.84 -11.51 3.43
C LEU A 95 -12.05 -10.01 3.26
N SER A 96 -11.08 -9.31 2.66
CA SER A 96 -11.21 -7.88 2.35
C SER A 96 -12.39 -7.61 1.41
N GLN A 97 -12.60 -8.45 0.39
CA GLN A 97 -13.72 -8.33 -0.52
C GLN A 97 -15.06 -8.56 0.20
N ALA A 98 -15.16 -9.59 1.03
CA ALA A 98 -16.37 -9.90 1.80
C ALA A 98 -16.73 -8.80 2.82
N TYR A 99 -15.73 -8.12 3.38
CA TYR A 99 -15.94 -7.02 4.33
C TYR A 99 -16.22 -5.65 3.66
N SER A 100 -15.98 -5.52 2.36
CA SER A 100 -15.97 -4.21 1.66
C SER A 100 -17.26 -3.41 1.77
N ALA A 101 -18.43 -4.06 1.76
CA ALA A 101 -19.71 -3.38 1.90
C ALA A 101 -19.89 -2.76 3.31
N PHE A 102 -19.41 -3.45 4.35
CA PHE A 102 -19.44 -2.95 5.72
C PHE A 102 -18.51 -1.75 5.89
N ASP A 103 -17.28 -1.84 5.38
CA ASP A 103 -16.31 -0.74 5.39
C ASP A 103 -16.85 0.51 4.70
N LEU A 104 -17.48 0.34 3.53
CA LEU A 104 -18.12 1.43 2.80
C LEU A 104 -19.28 2.06 3.59
N THR A 105 -20.11 1.23 4.23
CA THR A 105 -21.22 1.70 5.07
C THR A 105 -20.70 2.49 6.28
N LEU A 106 -19.70 1.98 7.01
CA LEU A 106 -19.08 2.70 8.14
C LEU A 106 -18.44 4.04 7.69
N THR A 107 -17.87 4.05 6.50
CA THR A 107 -17.23 5.23 5.92
C THR A 107 -18.24 6.34 5.56
N HIS A 108 -19.48 5.99 5.18
CA HIS A 108 -20.47 6.96 4.70
C HIS A 108 -21.70 7.14 5.59
N ALA A 109 -21.88 6.33 6.63
CA ALA A 109 -22.99 6.46 7.56
C ALA A 109 -22.96 7.79 8.35
N ASP A 110 -24.10 8.18 8.92
CA ASP A 110 -24.14 9.30 9.85
C ASP A 110 -23.45 8.98 11.19
N ASP A 111 -23.14 10.02 11.97
CA ASP A 111 -22.44 9.86 13.24
C ASP A 111 -23.29 9.13 14.30
N GLU A 112 -24.63 9.17 14.19
CA GLU A 112 -25.54 8.47 15.09
C GLU A 112 -25.43 6.95 14.92
N PHE A 113 -25.42 6.47 13.67
CA PHE A 113 -25.21 5.07 13.36
C PHE A 113 -23.85 4.58 13.88
N ILE A 114 -22.78 5.35 13.63
CA ILE A 114 -21.44 5.00 14.13
C ILE A 114 -21.40 4.94 15.65
N ALA A 115 -22.00 5.92 16.34
CA ALA A 115 -22.09 5.91 17.80
C ALA A 115 -22.80 4.66 18.31
N ARG A 116 -23.91 4.26 17.68
CA ARG A 116 -24.66 3.04 18.04
C ARG A 116 -23.89 1.75 17.75
N VAL A 117 -23.14 1.69 16.66
CA VAL A 117 -22.27 0.53 16.35
C VAL A 117 -21.16 0.40 17.40
N LEU A 118 -20.55 1.52 17.80
CA LEU A 118 -19.44 1.54 18.75
C LEU A 118 -19.87 1.40 20.22
N ASP A 119 -21.14 1.63 20.54
CA ASP A 119 -21.71 1.43 21.87
C ASP A 119 -21.88 -0.07 22.17
N HIS A 120 -20.77 -0.73 22.46
CA HIS A 120 -20.70 -2.16 22.71
C HIS A 120 -19.60 -2.49 23.72
N GLU A 121 -19.87 -3.44 24.63
CA GLU A 121 -18.93 -3.81 25.70
C GLU A 121 -17.65 -4.49 25.18
N ASN A 122 -17.73 -5.18 24.04
CA ASN A 122 -16.58 -5.83 23.42
C ASN A 122 -15.58 -4.80 22.82
N PRO A 123 -14.31 -4.79 23.25
CA PRO A 123 -13.29 -3.85 22.79
C PRO A 123 -12.95 -3.99 21.30
N ASP A 124 -13.16 -5.16 20.68
CA ASP A 124 -12.93 -5.36 19.25
C ASP A 124 -13.91 -4.54 18.38
N ILE A 125 -15.05 -4.13 18.97
CA ILE A 125 -16.01 -3.21 18.35
C ILE A 125 -15.74 -1.78 18.81
N SER A 126 -15.78 -1.50 20.12
CA SER A 126 -15.67 -0.13 20.63
C SER A 126 -14.30 0.52 20.34
N GLY A 127 -13.25 -0.28 20.17
CA GLY A 127 -11.92 0.16 19.77
C GLY A 127 -11.79 0.60 18.31
N GLN A 128 -12.79 0.36 17.45
CA GLN A 128 -12.75 0.69 16.01
C GLN A 128 -12.89 2.19 15.72
N ALA A 129 -13.20 3.02 16.74
CA ALA A 129 -13.47 4.44 16.59
C ALA A 129 -12.39 5.20 15.80
N PHE A 130 -11.11 4.95 16.10
CA PHE A 130 -10.00 5.62 15.42
C PHE A 130 -9.89 5.21 13.95
N SER A 131 -9.95 3.91 13.66
CA SER A 131 -9.86 3.36 12.31
C SER A 131 -11.00 3.89 11.43
N ILE A 132 -12.24 3.86 11.93
CA ILE A 132 -13.42 4.38 11.24
C ILE A 132 -13.27 5.88 11.00
N ALA A 133 -12.86 6.67 12.01
CA ALA A 133 -12.67 8.10 11.86
C ALA A 133 -11.60 8.45 10.80
N ASN A 134 -10.52 7.67 10.73
CA ASN A 134 -9.48 7.86 9.72
C ASN A 134 -9.97 7.48 8.32
N ALA A 135 -10.72 6.38 8.19
CA ALA A 135 -11.33 5.98 6.92
C ALA A 135 -12.30 7.05 6.39
N ARG A 136 -13.16 7.61 7.25
CA ARG A 136 -14.07 8.73 6.93
C ARG A 136 -13.31 9.97 6.44
N LYS A 137 -12.25 10.37 7.16
CA LYS A 137 -11.39 11.49 6.75
C LYS A 137 -10.74 11.26 5.39
N LEU A 138 -10.29 10.04 5.11
CA LEU A 138 -9.70 9.71 3.82
C LEU A 138 -10.77 9.70 2.71
N ALA A 139 -11.97 9.20 2.98
CA ALA A 139 -13.07 9.20 2.02
C ALA A 139 -13.52 10.62 1.65
N ASP A 140 -13.48 11.58 2.59
CA ASP A 140 -13.73 13.00 2.32
C ASP A 140 -12.73 13.60 1.32
N THR A 141 -11.57 12.98 1.14
CA THR A 141 -10.56 13.38 0.16
C THR A 141 -10.67 12.64 -1.16
N ARG A 142 -11.55 11.64 -1.29
CA ARG A 142 -11.72 10.88 -2.54
C ARG A 142 -12.67 11.58 -3.50
N LEU A 143 -12.43 11.36 -4.80
CA LEU A 143 -13.39 11.80 -5.81
C LEU A 143 -14.55 10.80 -5.92
N SER A 144 -15.59 11.17 -6.67
CA SER A 144 -16.66 10.22 -6.97
C SER A 144 -16.10 9.10 -7.85
N THR A 145 -16.74 7.93 -7.83
CA THR A 145 -16.31 6.78 -8.63
C THR A 145 -16.09 7.13 -10.11
N GLU A 146 -16.96 7.95 -10.70
CA GLU A 146 -16.84 8.36 -12.10
C GLU A 146 -15.68 9.35 -12.33
N GLU A 147 -15.43 10.26 -11.38
CA GLU A 147 -14.27 11.16 -11.43
C GLU A 147 -12.95 10.40 -11.25
N GLU A 148 -12.88 9.43 -10.33
CA GLU A 148 -11.71 8.56 -10.14
C GLU A 148 -11.43 7.74 -11.40
N LYS A 149 -12.46 7.15 -12.02
CA LYS A 149 -12.33 6.45 -13.30
C LYS A 149 -11.81 7.36 -14.41
N LEU A 150 -12.34 8.57 -14.51
CA LEU A 150 -11.87 9.56 -15.49
C LEU A 150 -10.41 9.93 -15.25
N LEU A 151 -10.02 10.23 -14.01
CA LEU A 151 -8.62 10.52 -13.66
C LEU A 151 -7.69 9.34 -13.98
N ALA A 152 -8.11 8.12 -13.66
CA ALA A 152 -7.35 6.91 -13.97
C ALA A 152 -7.16 6.74 -15.48
N ALA A 153 -8.24 6.91 -16.26
CA ALA A 153 -8.18 6.83 -17.72
C ALA A 153 -7.25 7.90 -18.31
N MET A 154 -7.32 9.14 -17.83
CA MET A 154 -6.45 10.22 -18.29
C MET A 154 -5.00 10.09 -17.80
N SER A 155 -4.74 9.34 -16.72
CA SER A 155 -3.40 9.23 -16.12
C SER A 155 -2.38 8.57 -17.06
N VAL A 156 -2.82 7.64 -17.92
CA VAL A 156 -1.95 6.88 -18.81
C VAL A 156 -1.23 7.80 -19.80
N ASP A 157 -2.00 8.64 -20.49
CA ASP A 157 -1.49 9.62 -21.46
C ASP A 157 -1.13 10.96 -20.79
N GLY A 158 -1.50 11.14 -19.52
CA GLY A 158 -1.18 12.29 -18.68
C GLY A 158 0.09 12.09 -17.86
N LYS A 159 -0.02 12.04 -16.53
CA LYS A 159 1.14 11.98 -15.61
C LYS A 159 2.09 10.82 -15.91
N SER A 160 1.58 9.65 -16.32
CA SER A 160 2.41 8.50 -16.60
C SER A 160 3.25 8.69 -17.87
N ALA A 161 2.72 9.36 -18.90
CA ALA A 161 3.47 9.67 -20.11
C ALA A 161 4.65 10.61 -19.83
N TRP A 162 4.47 11.60 -18.95
CA TRP A 162 5.56 12.48 -18.50
C TRP A 162 6.66 11.73 -17.73
N GLY A 163 6.29 10.78 -16.87
CA GLY A 163 7.24 9.90 -16.21
C GLY A 163 8.03 9.05 -17.21
N LYS A 164 7.34 8.42 -18.16
CA LYS A 164 7.99 7.65 -19.24
C LYS A 164 8.93 8.51 -20.09
N LEU A 165 8.58 9.76 -20.35
CA LEU A 165 9.46 10.67 -21.08
C LEU A 165 10.76 10.94 -20.31
N TYR A 166 10.68 11.15 -18.99
CA TYR A 166 11.86 11.25 -18.13
C TYR A 166 12.72 9.99 -18.18
N ASP A 167 12.09 8.82 -18.04
CA ASP A 167 12.79 7.53 -18.07
C ASP A 167 13.49 7.31 -19.43
N ASN A 168 12.83 7.65 -20.54
CA ASN A 168 13.41 7.54 -21.88
C ASN A 168 14.61 8.48 -22.07
N LEU A 169 14.47 9.75 -21.66
CA LEU A 169 15.56 10.73 -21.74
C LEU A 169 16.76 10.26 -20.92
N THR A 170 16.55 9.96 -19.64
CA THR A 170 17.64 9.54 -18.74
C THR A 170 18.23 8.18 -19.14
N GLY A 171 17.42 7.24 -19.62
CA GLY A 171 17.88 5.95 -20.14
C GLY A 171 18.73 6.05 -21.41
N SER A 172 18.54 7.11 -22.21
CA SER A 172 19.32 7.37 -23.42
C SER A 172 20.62 8.16 -23.17
N LEU A 173 20.77 8.76 -21.99
CA LEU A 173 21.92 9.59 -21.66
C LEU A 173 23.23 8.78 -21.63
N LYS A 174 24.23 9.31 -22.34
CA LYS A 174 25.62 8.90 -22.22
C LYS A 174 26.37 9.92 -21.38
N VAL A 175 27.06 9.42 -20.36
CA VAL A 175 27.78 10.23 -19.40
C VAL A 175 29.27 10.01 -19.60
N LYS A 176 29.97 11.06 -20.01
CA LYS A 176 31.42 11.05 -20.15
C LYS A 176 32.07 11.47 -18.83
N LEU A 177 32.93 10.62 -18.29
CA LEU A 177 33.76 10.88 -17.12
C LEU A 177 35.15 11.24 -17.62
N ASP A 178 35.53 12.51 -17.45
CA ASP A 178 36.86 13.01 -17.80
C ASP A 178 37.71 13.07 -16.52
N TYR A 179 38.85 12.38 -16.51
CA TYR A 179 39.76 12.28 -15.37
C TYR A 179 40.91 13.28 -15.46
N ALA A 180 41.51 13.60 -14.32
CA ALA A 180 42.63 14.56 -14.23
C ALA A 180 43.91 14.09 -14.93
N ASP A 181 44.08 12.77 -15.11
CA ASP A 181 45.19 12.16 -15.83
C ASP A 181 45.04 12.19 -17.35
N GLY A 182 43.94 12.76 -17.86
CA GLY A 182 43.62 12.86 -19.28
C GLY A 182 42.89 11.64 -19.86
N ASN A 183 42.64 10.61 -19.05
CA ASN A 183 41.80 9.49 -19.46
C ASN A 183 40.31 9.87 -19.44
N SER A 184 39.48 9.15 -20.20
CA SER A 184 38.04 9.30 -20.13
C SER A 184 37.31 7.98 -20.32
N GLU A 185 36.19 7.81 -19.61
CA GLU A 185 35.27 6.69 -19.82
C GLU A 185 33.85 7.20 -20.15
N GLU A 186 33.04 6.37 -20.83
CA GLU A 186 31.63 6.67 -21.11
C GLU A 186 30.75 5.58 -20.49
N LEU A 187 29.74 6.02 -19.73
CA LEU A 187 28.82 5.15 -19.01
C LEU A 187 27.37 5.54 -19.31
N GLY A 188 26.43 4.62 -19.05
CA GLY A 188 25.02 4.98 -18.96
C GLY A 188 24.76 5.83 -17.71
N PHE A 189 23.72 6.67 -17.75
CA PHE A 189 23.36 7.56 -16.64
C PHE A 189 23.26 6.85 -15.29
N SER A 190 22.52 5.72 -15.21
CA SER A 190 22.35 4.99 -13.95
C SER A 190 23.65 4.46 -13.37
N GLN A 191 24.59 4.02 -14.22
CA GLN A 191 25.91 3.55 -13.79
C GLN A 191 26.74 4.71 -13.24
N ALA A 192 26.80 5.84 -13.96
CA ALA A 192 27.51 7.03 -13.52
C ALA A 192 26.92 7.62 -12.23
N ALA A 193 25.59 7.65 -12.10
CA ALA A 193 24.92 8.11 -10.88
C ALA A 193 25.18 7.18 -9.68
N SER A 194 25.31 5.87 -9.91
CA SER A 194 25.59 4.90 -8.84
C SER A 194 26.97 5.10 -8.21
N ILE A 195 27.97 5.51 -8.99
CA ILE A 195 29.33 5.84 -8.50
C ILE A 195 29.27 6.93 -7.41
N LEU A 196 28.33 7.88 -7.49
CA LEU A 196 28.17 8.97 -6.52
C LEU A 196 27.80 8.50 -5.11
N TYR A 197 27.24 7.28 -4.99
CA TYR A 197 26.86 6.66 -3.73
C TYR A 197 27.74 5.44 -3.38
N GLY A 198 28.69 5.11 -4.25
CA GLY A 198 29.60 3.98 -4.12
C GLY A 198 30.89 4.33 -3.36
N SER A 199 31.79 3.34 -3.29
CA SER A 199 33.10 3.48 -2.65
C SER A 199 34.23 3.87 -3.61
N GLU A 200 33.94 4.08 -4.91
CA GLU A 200 34.94 4.49 -5.90
C GLU A 200 35.22 6.01 -5.83
N PHE A 201 35.75 6.48 -4.70
CA PHE A 201 35.96 7.91 -4.42
C PHE A 201 36.73 8.65 -5.51
N ASP A 202 37.75 8.02 -6.10
CA ASP A 202 38.56 8.61 -7.18
C ASP A 202 37.77 8.86 -8.47
N ARG A 203 36.62 8.19 -8.65
CA ARG A 203 35.72 8.36 -9.80
C ARG A 203 34.58 9.34 -9.54
N GLN A 204 34.30 9.68 -8.27
CA GLN A 204 33.11 10.44 -7.89
C GLN A 204 33.09 11.85 -8.48
N GLU A 205 34.21 12.57 -8.48
CA GLU A 205 34.23 13.94 -9.02
C GLU A 205 33.95 13.94 -10.53
N ALA A 206 34.63 13.05 -11.28
CA ALA A 206 34.41 12.90 -12.72
C ALA A 206 32.96 12.48 -13.03
N ALA A 207 32.42 11.53 -12.25
CA ALA A 207 31.04 11.09 -12.35
C ALA A 207 30.06 12.25 -12.10
N TRP A 208 30.29 13.05 -11.06
CA TRP A 208 29.42 14.16 -10.71
C TRP A 208 29.39 15.20 -11.82
N ARG A 209 30.56 15.64 -12.30
CA ARG A 209 30.66 16.61 -13.40
C ARG A 209 30.03 16.07 -14.68
N GLY A 210 30.30 14.81 -15.02
CA GLY A 210 29.73 14.13 -16.17
C GLY A 210 28.20 14.09 -16.11
N VAL A 211 27.64 13.66 -14.97
CA VAL A 211 26.19 13.59 -14.75
C VAL A 211 25.55 14.97 -14.88
N GLN A 212 26.11 16.00 -14.26
CA GLN A 212 25.61 17.37 -14.38
C GLN A 212 25.59 17.83 -15.84
N LYS A 213 26.68 17.60 -16.59
CA LYS A 213 26.79 17.97 -18.00
C LYS A 213 25.78 17.24 -18.88
N ALA A 214 25.61 15.93 -18.68
CA ALA A 214 24.66 15.12 -19.44
C ALA A 214 23.21 15.54 -19.14
N MET A 215 22.87 15.78 -17.87
CA MET A 215 21.53 16.26 -17.49
C MET A 215 21.25 17.67 -18.05
N ALA A 216 22.26 18.54 -18.09
CA ALA A 216 22.13 19.88 -18.63
C ALA A 216 21.68 19.90 -20.11
N THR A 217 22.02 18.87 -20.89
CA THR A 217 21.58 18.72 -22.29
C THR A 217 20.05 18.69 -22.45
N HIS A 218 19.33 18.22 -21.42
CA HIS A 218 17.86 18.15 -21.43
C HIS A 218 17.22 18.96 -20.30
N GLN A 219 17.93 19.96 -19.74
CA GLN A 219 17.46 20.73 -18.58
C GLN A 219 16.07 21.35 -18.77
N GLU A 220 15.78 21.87 -19.96
CA GLU A 220 14.48 22.46 -20.29
C GLU A 220 13.38 21.41 -20.32
N SER A 221 13.66 20.23 -20.89
CA SER A 221 12.74 19.10 -20.90
C SER A 221 12.46 18.58 -19.49
N PHE A 222 13.49 18.46 -18.64
CA PHE A 222 13.31 18.06 -17.25
C PHE A 222 12.51 19.08 -16.46
N ALA A 223 12.77 20.38 -16.64
CA ALA A 223 11.97 21.44 -16.02
C ALA A 223 10.50 21.36 -16.47
N ALA A 224 10.25 21.16 -17.77
CA ALA A 224 8.90 21.01 -18.30
C ALA A 224 8.17 19.77 -17.73
N ILE A 225 8.85 18.62 -17.64
CA ILE A 225 8.31 17.39 -17.05
C ILE A 225 7.93 17.62 -15.58
N LEU A 226 8.83 18.20 -14.79
CA LEU A 226 8.59 18.48 -13.37
C LEU A 226 7.42 19.45 -13.18
N ASN A 227 7.33 20.49 -14.01
CA ASN A 227 6.22 21.44 -13.99
C ASN A 227 4.91 20.77 -14.36
N ALA A 228 4.88 19.91 -15.38
CA ALA A 228 3.68 19.20 -15.80
C ALA A 228 3.18 18.23 -14.71
N LEU A 229 4.09 17.45 -14.10
CA LEU A 229 3.76 16.53 -13.00
C LEU A 229 3.28 17.29 -11.76
N SER A 230 3.93 18.40 -11.41
CA SER A 230 3.53 19.25 -10.28
C SER A 230 2.18 19.91 -10.53
N GLY A 231 1.95 20.42 -11.75
CA GLY A 231 0.68 21.00 -12.17
C GLY A 231 -0.48 20.00 -12.17
N TRP A 232 -0.22 18.76 -12.60
CA TRP A 232 -1.17 17.65 -12.49
C TRP A 232 -1.56 17.42 -11.02
N ARG A 233 -0.57 17.17 -10.15
CA ARG A 233 -0.79 16.94 -8.71
C ARG A 233 -1.53 18.09 -8.05
N LEU A 234 -1.21 19.34 -8.39
CA LEU A 234 -1.90 20.51 -7.87
C LEU A 234 -3.38 20.54 -8.30
N THR A 235 -3.66 20.16 -9.54
CA THR A 235 -5.03 20.14 -10.08
C THR A 235 -5.85 19.01 -9.46
N GLU A 236 -5.27 17.81 -9.38
CA GLU A 236 -5.83 16.64 -8.68
C GLU A 236 -6.14 17.01 -7.22
N ASN A 237 -5.15 17.55 -6.51
CA ASN A 237 -5.31 18.01 -5.13
C ASN A 237 -6.40 19.07 -4.99
N LYS A 238 -6.54 20.04 -5.91
CA LYS A 238 -7.64 21.01 -5.84
C LYS A 238 -9.00 20.33 -5.91
N LYS A 239 -9.16 19.28 -6.72
CA LYS A 239 -10.42 18.55 -6.85
C LYS A 239 -10.74 17.73 -5.60
N THR A 240 -9.73 17.10 -5.00
CA THR A 240 -9.86 16.29 -3.77
C THR A 240 -9.98 17.16 -2.50
N PHE A 241 -9.20 18.23 -2.38
CA PHE A 241 -9.26 19.17 -1.25
C PHE A 241 -10.50 20.07 -1.24
N ILE A 242 -11.09 20.42 -2.39
CA ILE A 242 -12.35 21.19 -2.41
C ILE A 242 -13.48 20.38 -1.76
N LYS A 243 -13.50 19.04 -1.93
CA LYS A 243 -14.43 18.16 -1.19
C LYS A 243 -14.14 18.16 0.32
N ALA A 244 -12.88 18.02 0.71
CA ALA A 244 -12.49 18.07 2.12
C ALA A 244 -12.80 19.43 2.80
N ARG A 245 -12.77 20.54 2.06
CA ARG A 245 -13.07 21.89 2.60
C ARG A 245 -14.54 22.08 3.00
N GLY A 246 -15.47 21.27 2.47
CA GLY A 246 -16.86 21.21 2.92
C GLY A 246 -17.04 20.50 4.27
N SER A 247 -16.07 19.66 4.66
CA SER A 247 -16.02 18.91 5.92
C SER A 247 -15.23 19.66 7.00
N LEU A 248 -14.08 20.25 6.65
CA LEU A 248 -13.15 20.91 7.58
C LEU A 248 -13.54 22.32 8.05
N LEU A 249 -14.57 22.95 7.46
CA LEU A 249 -15.06 24.28 7.86
C LEU A 249 -16.38 24.23 8.62
N ARG A 250 -16.76 23.08 9.18
CA ARG A 250 -17.86 23.02 10.16
C ARG A 250 -17.32 23.52 11.52
N PRO A 251 -17.88 24.62 12.08
CA PRO A 251 -17.37 25.25 13.31
C PRO A 251 -17.52 24.39 14.58
N GLU A 252 -18.07 23.19 14.45
CA GLU A 252 -18.41 22.25 15.52
C GLU A 252 -17.23 21.34 15.93
N PHE A 253 -16.10 21.38 15.20
CA PHE A 253 -14.85 20.71 15.59
C PHE A 253 -13.72 21.66 16.01
N ALA A 254 -14.03 22.96 16.18
CA ALA A 254 -13.11 23.95 16.74
C ALA A 254 -13.48 24.26 18.20
N ARG A 255 -13.53 23.23 19.05
CA ARG A 255 -13.49 23.34 20.51
C ARG A 255 -12.67 22.22 21.11
#